data_AF-A0A6J5XF82-F1
#
_entry.id   AF-A0A6J5XF82-F1
#
_cell.length_a   1.000
_cell.length_b   1.000
_cell.length_c   1.000
_cell.angle_alpha   90.00
_cell.angle_beta   90.00
_cell.angle_gamma   90.00
#
_symmetry.space_group_name_H-M   'P 1'
#
loop_
_entity.id
_entity.type
_entity.pdbx_description
1 polymer ?
#
loop_
_entity_poly.entity_id
_entity_poly.type
_entity_poly.pdbx_seq_one_letter_code
_entity_poly.pdbx_strand_id
1 'polypeptide(L)'
;MKLTSTLGRGNFGTGYFSFYFDNDNVLRLIYDGPDISSVYWPGPGLSVYQNGRTDYNSSRIAVFDEMGNFVSSDGLIFSASDMGARVKRRLTTDYDGNLRLYSLNSTGSWVITWEALAQQCRVHGICGRNGICVYTPELKCSCLPAYEAVDTSNWNKGCKPKFKPTCSQSQRVKFKQIQYVDFYGFDLNYSESTSIQNCTKLCVEDCRCEAFVYRGQKCYTKGALYSGLRSPTIEGSLYLRLPESLSMETSPAANLTVFNSCRTNAVKIGTSSMYDNPSKTVRWVYLYSFAAAIGAVEFLFILSGWWLLFRRSQGMSAPLVDKYRLISSNFRMYLYSELKKATRNFKEELGRGGSGTVYKGVLADERVVAVKALADIYQAEEVFWAEVSTIEKINHMNLVRTWGFCSEGKHRLLISEYVENGSLDKHLFPPNFLGWKERFKVAIGIAKGLAYLHHECLEWVIHCDVKPENILLDSNFEPKIADFGLAKLFQRGGLNAVSSHIRGTKGYMAPEWALNLSITAKVDVYSYGVVLLEIVKGIRLSNRVVENAEEEEAEMKRFVRIARRKIQCGEDEWIEDMLDPRLEGQFGRNQATKMVEVGISCVEEDRNKRPTMDSVVQMLLECEEESNIQ
;
A
#
# COMPACT_ATOMS: atom_id res chain seq x y z
N MET A 1 13.59 2.33 16.38
CA MET A 1 13.91 2.03 17.80
C MET A 1 12.82 1.10 18.33
N LYS A 2 13.18 0.03 19.06
CA LYS A 2 12.26 -1.02 19.57
C LYS A 2 12.46 -1.12 21.08
N LEU A 3 11.40 -0.98 21.86
CA LEU A 3 11.42 -1.20 23.32
C LEU A 3 11.01 -2.65 23.57
N THR A 4 11.91 -3.45 24.12
CA THR A 4 11.70 -4.89 24.32
C THR A 4 11.63 -5.22 25.81
N SER A 5 10.73 -6.14 26.17
CA SER A 5 10.58 -6.57 27.54
C SER A 5 11.75 -7.41 28.03
N THR A 6 11.83 -7.56 29.35
CA THR A 6 12.66 -8.59 29.99
C THR A 6 11.99 -9.96 29.91
N LEU A 7 12.76 -11.04 29.93
CA LEU A 7 12.27 -12.42 29.84
C LEU A 7 11.38 -12.84 31.02
N GLY A 8 11.63 -12.28 32.20
CA GLY A 8 10.87 -12.59 33.41
C GLY A 8 11.21 -11.65 34.54
N ARG A 9 10.47 -11.76 35.64
CA ARG A 9 10.69 -10.91 36.82
C ARG A 9 12.10 -11.13 37.39
N GLY A 10 12.93 -10.08 37.37
CA GLY A 10 14.32 -10.15 37.85
C GLY A 10 15.29 -10.86 36.90
N ASN A 11 14.88 -11.22 35.69
CA ASN A 11 15.73 -11.80 34.67
C ASN A 11 16.04 -10.74 33.60
N PHE A 12 17.32 -10.42 33.40
CA PHE A 12 17.77 -9.39 32.45
C PHE A 12 17.88 -9.89 30.99
N GLY A 13 17.51 -11.15 30.71
CA GLY A 13 17.43 -11.66 29.34
C GLY A 13 16.35 -10.95 28.52
N THR A 14 16.52 -10.91 27.21
CA THR A 14 15.54 -10.34 26.28
C THR A 14 14.26 -11.18 26.26
N GLY A 15 13.12 -10.55 26.48
CA GLY A 15 11.80 -11.18 26.45
C GLY A 15 11.18 -11.19 25.05
N TYR A 16 9.97 -11.74 24.97
CA TYR A 16 9.23 -11.93 23.71
C TYR A 16 8.30 -10.76 23.37
N PHE A 17 8.19 -9.73 24.20
CA PHE A 17 7.25 -8.64 23.97
C PHE A 17 7.99 -7.39 23.53
N SER A 18 7.41 -6.66 22.59
CA SER A 18 8.04 -5.43 22.11
C SER A 18 7.05 -4.37 21.69
N PHE A 19 7.42 -3.13 21.96
CA PHE A 19 6.74 -1.92 21.54
C PHE A 19 7.56 -1.21 20.45
N TYR A 20 6.98 -1.05 19.26
CA TYR A 20 7.69 -0.50 18.10
C TYR A 20 6.72 0.06 17.05
N PHE A 21 7.27 0.86 16.13
CA PHE A 21 6.55 1.27 14.92
C PHE A 21 6.62 0.16 13.87
N ASP A 22 5.46 -0.33 13.47
CA ASP A 22 5.34 -1.34 12.43
C ASP A 22 5.48 -0.73 11.02
N ASN A 23 5.39 -1.56 9.99
CA ASN A 23 5.61 -1.16 8.60
C ASN A 23 4.60 -0.12 8.10
N ASP A 24 3.40 -0.10 8.68
CA ASP A 24 2.34 0.89 8.45
C ASP A 24 2.51 2.19 9.24
N ASN A 25 3.67 2.39 9.90
CA ASN A 25 3.97 3.56 10.73
C ASN A 25 3.10 3.69 12.00
N VAL A 26 2.43 2.62 12.42
CA VAL A 26 1.63 2.58 13.65
C VAL A 26 2.44 1.94 14.79
N LEU A 27 2.38 2.52 15.99
CA LEU A 27 2.94 1.96 17.22
C LEU A 27 2.12 0.76 17.66
N ARG A 28 2.79 -0.37 17.85
CA ARG A 28 2.16 -1.65 18.17
C ARG A 28 2.89 -2.37 19.30
N LEU A 29 2.14 -3.16 20.07
CA LEU A 29 2.69 -4.21 20.91
C LEU A 29 2.58 -5.55 20.21
N ILE A 30 3.71 -6.23 20.09
CA ILE A 30 3.83 -7.55 19.48
C ILE A 30 4.35 -8.56 20.50
N TYR A 31 3.82 -9.77 20.41
CA TYR A 31 4.42 -10.98 20.98
C TYR A 31 5.20 -11.64 19.86
N ASP A 32 6.50 -11.82 20.04
CA ASP A 32 7.45 -12.35 19.07
C ASP A 32 8.11 -13.58 19.68
N GLY A 33 7.30 -14.64 19.83
CA GLY A 33 7.71 -15.90 20.42
C GLY A 33 8.38 -16.83 19.41
N PRO A 34 8.97 -17.95 19.87
CA PRO A 34 9.67 -18.88 19.00
C PRO A 34 8.76 -19.56 17.97
N ASP A 35 7.50 -19.81 18.34
CA ASP A 35 6.54 -20.53 17.49
C ASP A 35 5.67 -19.59 16.64
N ILE A 36 5.36 -18.39 17.15
CA ILE A 36 4.47 -17.43 16.52
C ILE A 36 4.85 -15.98 16.85
N SER A 37 4.53 -15.08 15.91
CA SER A 37 4.53 -13.64 16.14
C SER A 37 3.11 -13.08 15.96
N SER A 38 2.66 -12.23 16.88
CA SER A 38 1.28 -11.72 16.88
C SER A 38 1.16 -10.35 17.53
N VAL A 39 0.59 -9.40 16.80
CA VAL A 39 0.22 -8.08 17.30
C VAL A 39 -1.04 -8.17 18.13
N TYR A 40 -1.03 -7.57 19.32
CA TYR A 40 -2.19 -7.58 20.24
C TYR A 40 -2.62 -6.20 20.72
N TRP A 41 -1.88 -5.15 20.37
CA TRP A 41 -2.25 -3.77 20.68
C TRP A 41 -1.70 -2.80 19.61
N PRO A 42 -2.43 -1.75 19.19
CA PRO A 42 -3.84 -1.48 19.51
C PRO A 42 -4.74 -2.60 18.99
N GLY A 43 -6.03 -2.58 19.35
CA GLY A 43 -6.94 -3.72 19.16
C GLY A 43 -6.86 -4.30 17.74
N PRO A 44 -6.35 -5.54 17.55
CA PRO A 44 -5.99 -6.03 16.22
C PRO A 44 -7.21 -6.41 15.36
N GLY A 45 -8.40 -6.52 15.97
CA GLY A 45 -9.66 -6.68 15.26
C GLY A 45 -10.28 -5.38 14.71
N LEU A 46 -9.63 -4.23 14.92
CA LEU A 46 -10.09 -2.90 14.48
C LEU A 46 -9.09 -2.31 13.48
N SER A 47 -9.59 -1.48 12.55
CA SER A 47 -8.73 -0.71 11.66
C SER A 47 -7.89 0.33 12.41
N VAL A 48 -6.86 0.86 11.76
CA VAL A 48 -5.99 1.92 12.31
C VAL A 48 -6.83 3.12 12.81
N TYR A 49 -7.75 3.62 11.98
CA TYR A 49 -8.65 4.72 12.31
C TYR A 49 -9.66 4.37 13.41
N GLN A 50 -10.20 3.15 13.41
CA GLN A 50 -11.12 2.70 14.47
C GLN A 50 -10.43 2.61 15.83
N ASN A 51 -9.12 2.36 15.85
CA ASN A 51 -8.29 2.45 17.04
C ASN A 51 -7.91 3.89 17.41
N GLY A 52 -8.43 4.91 16.72
CA GLY A 52 -8.11 6.32 16.96
C GLY A 52 -6.68 6.69 16.54
N ARG A 53 -6.10 5.95 15.60
CA ARG A 53 -4.72 6.13 15.11
C ARG A 53 -4.73 6.64 13.67
N THR A 54 -3.56 7.01 13.16
CA THR A 54 -3.35 7.33 11.74
C THR A 54 -2.03 6.75 11.24
N ASP A 55 -2.01 6.26 10.01
CA ASP A 55 -0.84 5.72 9.31
C ASP A 55 -0.25 6.70 8.28
N TYR A 56 -0.87 7.88 8.09
CA TYR A 56 -0.44 8.89 7.10
C TYR A 56 0.92 9.53 7.43
N ASN A 57 1.28 9.61 8.71
CA ASN A 57 2.52 10.24 9.14
C ASN A 57 3.64 9.21 9.31
N SER A 58 4.54 9.17 8.33
CA SER A 58 5.65 8.22 8.25
C SER A 58 6.89 8.57 9.08
N SER A 59 6.85 9.65 9.88
CA SER A 59 8.01 10.09 10.67
C SER A 59 8.46 9.10 11.75
N ARG A 60 7.56 8.24 12.24
CA ARG A 60 7.82 7.24 13.30
C ARG A 60 8.47 7.86 14.55
N ILE A 61 7.99 9.04 14.92
CA ILE A 61 8.45 9.78 16.09
C ILE A 61 7.51 9.50 17.26
N ALA A 62 8.08 9.19 18.42
CA ALA A 62 7.36 9.07 19.67
C ALA A 62 8.12 9.84 20.76
N VAL A 63 7.46 10.80 21.39
CA VAL A 63 8.05 11.70 22.38
C VAL A 63 7.29 11.58 23.68
N PHE A 64 8.04 11.45 24.77
CA PHE A 64 7.52 11.52 26.12
C PHE A 64 8.13 12.74 26.81
N ASP A 65 7.30 13.69 27.22
CA ASP A 65 7.74 14.95 27.79
C ASP A 65 7.96 14.89 29.31
N GLU A 66 8.58 15.94 29.87
CA GLU A 66 8.86 16.04 31.31
C GLU A 66 7.60 16.21 32.17
N MET A 67 6.47 16.63 31.57
CA MET A 67 5.20 16.78 32.25
C MET A 67 4.47 15.45 32.42
N GLY A 68 4.86 14.44 31.64
CA GLY A 68 4.26 13.11 31.64
C GLY A 68 3.29 12.87 30.49
N ASN A 69 3.34 13.65 29.40
CA ASN A 69 2.57 13.41 28.19
C ASN A 69 3.40 12.63 27.16
N PHE A 70 2.76 11.64 26.56
CA PHE A 70 3.29 10.89 25.43
C PHE A 70 2.53 11.32 24.17
N VAL A 71 3.27 11.62 23.10
CA VAL A 71 2.72 11.90 21.77
C VAL A 71 3.50 11.12 20.72
N SER A 72 2.81 10.54 19.74
CA SER A 72 3.45 9.88 18.60
C SER A 72 2.91 10.30 17.24
N SER A 73 3.69 9.99 16.20
CA SER A 73 3.38 10.32 14.80
C SER A 73 2.08 9.70 14.32
N ASP A 74 1.71 8.52 14.82
CA ASP A 74 0.45 7.85 14.51
C ASP A 74 -0.74 8.33 15.39
N GLY A 75 -0.56 9.45 16.09
CA GLY A 75 -1.59 10.12 16.87
C GLY A 75 -1.81 9.53 18.27
N LEU A 76 -0.83 8.86 18.89
CA LEU A 76 -1.04 8.32 20.26
C LEU A 76 -0.90 9.45 21.21
N ILE A 77 -1.88 9.58 22.08
CA ILE A 77 -1.79 10.54 23.16
C ILE A 77 -2.22 9.83 24.43
N PHE A 78 -1.31 9.78 25.40
CA PHE A 78 -1.64 9.41 26.76
C PHE A 78 -0.80 10.23 27.74
N SER A 79 -1.30 10.37 28.95
CA SER A 79 -0.64 11.13 30.00
C SER A 79 -0.57 10.32 31.28
N ALA A 80 0.48 10.55 32.06
CA ALA A 80 0.58 10.04 33.42
C ALA A 80 -0.58 10.61 34.26
N SER A 81 -1.20 9.79 35.10
CA SER A 81 -2.22 10.26 36.05
C SER A 81 -1.70 11.29 37.06
N ASP A 82 -0.40 11.30 37.33
CA ASP A 82 0.30 12.26 38.19
C ASP A 82 1.01 13.35 37.39
N MET A 83 0.37 13.88 36.34
CA MET A 83 0.94 14.94 35.50
C MET A 83 1.58 16.06 36.31
N GLY A 84 2.78 16.47 35.89
CA GLY A 84 3.54 17.50 36.59
C GLY A 84 5.03 17.43 36.29
N ALA A 85 5.69 18.57 36.39
CA ALA A 85 7.12 18.69 36.20
C ALA A 85 7.90 18.05 37.36
N ARG A 86 9.17 17.68 37.12
CA ARG A 86 10.13 17.17 38.12
C ARG A 86 9.84 15.77 38.71
N VAL A 87 8.82 15.07 38.24
CA VAL A 87 8.61 13.65 38.58
C VAL A 87 9.48 12.80 37.66
N LYS A 88 10.31 11.91 38.24
CA LYS A 88 11.10 10.95 37.44
C LYS A 88 10.17 9.87 36.92
N ARG A 89 10.18 9.64 35.61
CA ARG A 89 9.28 8.69 34.94
C ARG A 89 10.05 7.75 34.03
N ARG A 90 9.51 6.55 33.81
CA ARG A 90 10.01 5.59 32.83
C ARG A 90 8.85 4.88 32.14
N LEU A 91 8.95 4.71 30.82
CA LEU A 91 8.05 3.90 30.03
C LEU A 91 8.69 2.53 29.80
N THR A 92 8.01 1.46 30.19
CA THR A 92 8.56 0.10 30.19
C THR A 92 7.57 -0.87 29.55
N THR A 93 8.05 -1.73 28.66
CA THR A 93 7.33 -2.95 28.27
C THR A 93 7.68 -4.03 29.27
N ASP A 94 6.74 -4.38 30.16
CA ASP A 94 6.99 -5.34 31.23
C ASP A 94 7.06 -6.79 30.69
N TYR A 95 7.61 -7.70 31.49
CA TYR A 95 7.77 -9.12 31.13
C TYR A 95 6.44 -9.84 30.87
N ASP A 96 5.33 -9.30 31.36
CA ASP A 96 3.98 -9.78 31.11
C ASP A 96 3.39 -9.27 29.78
N GLY A 97 4.15 -8.44 29.04
CA GLY A 97 3.80 -7.89 27.74
C GLY A 97 2.99 -6.61 27.78
N ASN A 98 2.66 -6.07 28.95
CA ASN A 98 1.96 -4.79 29.02
C ASN A 98 2.95 -3.62 28.93
N LEU A 99 2.54 -2.53 28.29
CA LEU A 99 3.29 -1.28 28.29
C LEU A 99 2.79 -0.41 29.44
N ARG A 100 3.70 -0.04 30.34
CA ARG A 100 3.36 0.74 31.54
C ARG A 100 4.25 1.96 31.70
N LEU A 101 3.63 3.07 32.08
CA LEU A 101 4.31 4.27 32.53
C LEU A 101 4.43 4.23 34.06
N TYR A 102 5.66 4.33 34.54
CA TYR A 102 5.96 4.37 35.96
C TYR A 102 6.44 5.75 36.36
N SER A 103 5.92 6.25 37.49
CA SER A 103 6.41 7.44 38.18
C SER A 103 7.11 7.04 39.47
N LEU A 104 8.22 7.72 39.80
CA LEU A 104 8.93 7.52 41.06
C LEU A 104 8.23 8.32 42.16
N ASN A 105 7.69 7.63 43.17
CA ASN A 105 7.04 8.28 44.29
C ASN A 105 8.06 8.87 45.29
N SER A 106 7.59 9.65 46.26
CA SER A 106 8.43 10.25 47.30
C SER A 106 9.12 9.23 48.22
N THR A 107 8.64 8.00 48.29
CA THR A 107 9.24 6.91 49.07
C THR A 107 10.32 6.13 48.29
N GLY A 108 10.61 6.52 47.03
CA GLY A 108 11.59 5.85 46.17
C GLY A 108 11.08 4.60 45.45
N SER A 109 9.78 4.32 45.51
CA SER A 109 9.12 3.20 44.84
C SER A 109 8.52 3.64 43.49
N TRP A 110 8.66 2.79 42.47
CA TRP A 110 8.02 2.99 41.18
C TRP A 110 6.54 2.60 41.25
N VAL A 111 5.65 3.53 40.91
CA VAL A 111 4.19 3.32 40.85
C VAL A 111 3.69 3.43 39.42
N ILE A 112 2.72 2.61 39.04
CA ILE A 112 2.12 2.63 37.70
C ILE A 112 1.17 3.83 37.63
N THR A 113 1.39 4.73 36.68
CA THR A 113 0.59 5.94 36.48
C THR A 113 -0.18 5.95 35.16
N TRP A 114 0.15 5.03 34.25
CA TRP A 114 -0.63 4.68 33.06
C TRP A 114 -0.27 3.28 32.56
N GLU A 115 -1.19 2.56 31.93
CA GLU A 115 -0.96 1.26 31.28
C GLU A 115 -1.76 1.12 29.97
N ALA A 116 -1.21 0.38 29.00
CA ALA A 116 -1.83 0.20 27.69
C ALA A 116 -3.04 -0.75 27.70
N LEU A 117 -3.01 -1.77 28.55
CA LEU A 117 -4.05 -2.80 28.65
C LEU A 117 -4.49 -2.97 30.10
N ALA A 118 -5.72 -2.55 30.43
CA ALA A 118 -6.32 -2.81 31.74
C ALA A 118 -6.63 -4.30 31.98
N GLN A 119 -6.78 -5.09 30.90
CA GLN A 119 -7.03 -6.53 30.96
C GLN A 119 -5.81 -7.30 30.42
N GLN A 120 -4.94 -7.74 31.33
CA GLN A 120 -3.75 -8.53 31.03
C GLN A 120 -3.98 -9.77 30.13
N CYS A 121 -5.08 -10.53 30.30
CA CYS A 121 -5.40 -11.67 29.42
C CYS A 121 -5.61 -11.32 27.93
N ARG A 122 -5.65 -10.04 27.55
CA ARG A 122 -5.66 -9.62 26.14
C ARG A 122 -4.27 -9.64 25.51
N VAL A 123 -3.21 -9.70 26.30
CA VAL A 123 -1.85 -9.86 25.81
C VAL A 123 -1.70 -11.27 25.23
N HIS A 124 -1.29 -11.35 23.97
CA HIS A 124 -1.10 -12.62 23.29
C HIS A 124 0.11 -13.37 23.88
N GLY A 125 0.06 -14.71 23.88
CA GLY A 125 1.19 -15.54 24.30
C GLY A 125 1.35 -15.79 25.81
N ILE A 126 0.64 -15.11 26.71
CA ILE A 126 0.77 -15.29 28.17
C ILE A 126 0.55 -16.75 28.64
N CYS A 127 -0.40 -17.46 28.03
CA CYS A 127 -0.70 -18.86 28.38
C CYS A 127 -0.18 -19.86 27.35
N GLY A 128 0.64 -19.43 26.38
CA GLY A 128 1.21 -20.27 25.33
C GLY A 128 0.18 -20.99 24.45
N ARG A 129 0.65 -21.99 23.69
CA ARG A 129 -0.20 -22.82 22.81
C ARG A 129 -1.18 -23.66 23.62
N ASN A 130 -2.41 -23.84 23.13
CA ASN A 130 -3.48 -24.64 23.74
C ASN A 130 -3.88 -24.23 25.19
N GLY A 131 -3.39 -23.08 25.67
CA GLY A 131 -3.72 -22.51 26.96
C GLY A 131 -4.82 -21.46 26.85
N ILE A 132 -5.62 -21.34 27.91
CA ILE A 132 -6.65 -20.32 28.09
C ILE A 132 -6.34 -19.46 29.31
N CYS A 133 -6.44 -18.14 29.14
CA CYS A 133 -6.32 -17.15 30.19
C CYS A 133 -7.70 -16.86 30.79
N VAL A 134 -7.79 -16.90 32.12
CA VAL A 134 -9.04 -16.65 32.86
C VAL A 134 -8.76 -15.79 34.10
N TYR A 135 -9.73 -14.96 34.49
CA TYR A 135 -9.70 -14.21 35.74
C TYR A 135 -10.47 -14.94 36.84
N THR A 136 -9.79 -15.40 37.89
CA THR A 136 -10.40 -16.09 39.04
C THR A 136 -9.65 -15.88 40.38
N PRO A 137 -9.82 -14.75 41.09
CA PRO A 137 -10.08 -13.36 40.68
C PRO A 137 -8.84 -12.67 40.08
N GLU A 138 -7.67 -13.29 40.22
CA GLU A 138 -6.42 -12.91 39.55
C GLU A 138 -6.28 -13.69 38.24
N LEU A 139 -5.33 -13.26 37.40
CA LEU A 139 -5.01 -13.94 36.14
C LEU A 139 -4.48 -15.35 36.42
N LYS A 140 -5.10 -16.35 35.78
CA LYS A 140 -4.64 -17.74 35.78
C LYS A 140 -4.66 -18.30 34.36
N CYS A 141 -3.65 -19.08 34.04
CA CYS A 141 -3.64 -19.90 32.84
C CYS A 141 -4.14 -21.31 33.17
N SER A 142 -4.89 -21.90 32.25
CA SER A 142 -5.32 -23.30 32.33
C SER A 142 -5.30 -23.94 30.95
N CYS A 143 -5.20 -25.26 30.89
CA CYS A 143 -5.18 -25.99 29.62
C CYS A 143 -6.58 -26.35 29.14
N LEU A 144 -6.72 -26.51 27.83
CA LEU A 144 -7.92 -27.11 27.23
C LEU A 144 -8.16 -28.55 27.72
N PRO A 145 -9.41 -29.04 27.70
CA PRO A 145 -9.72 -30.43 28.03
C PRO A 145 -8.90 -31.42 27.18
N ALA A 146 -8.36 -32.46 27.82
CA ALA A 146 -7.42 -33.42 27.22
C ALA A 146 -6.02 -32.87 26.89
N TYR A 147 -5.66 -31.69 27.41
CA TYR A 147 -4.31 -31.14 27.38
C TYR A 147 -3.74 -31.03 28.79
N GLU A 148 -2.41 -30.99 28.92
CA GLU A 148 -1.69 -30.74 30.16
C GLU A 148 -0.62 -29.68 29.97
N ALA A 149 -0.30 -28.95 31.04
CA ALA A 149 0.72 -27.92 31.00
C ALA A 149 2.08 -28.55 30.69
N VAL A 150 2.83 -27.94 29.79
CA VAL A 150 4.22 -28.35 29.52
C VAL A 150 5.08 -28.10 30.76
N ASP A 151 4.83 -26.98 31.43
CA ASP A 151 5.55 -26.51 32.60
C ASP A 151 4.61 -25.65 33.46
N THR A 152 4.27 -26.12 34.65
CA THR A 152 3.35 -25.40 35.56
C THR A 152 3.95 -24.13 36.15
N SER A 153 5.28 -23.99 36.10
CA SER A 153 6.01 -22.80 36.54
C SER A 153 6.13 -21.74 35.44
N ASN A 154 5.98 -22.13 34.17
CA ASN A 154 6.13 -21.25 33.02
C ASN A 154 5.03 -21.51 31.97
N TRP A 155 3.91 -20.79 32.14
CA TRP A 155 2.75 -20.90 31.27
C TRP A 155 2.98 -20.38 29.84
N ASN A 156 4.04 -19.62 29.57
CA ASN A 156 4.37 -19.20 28.20
C ASN A 156 4.68 -20.40 27.29
N LYS A 157 5.11 -21.54 27.85
CA LYS A 157 5.32 -22.80 27.11
C LYS A 157 4.03 -23.50 26.69
N GLY A 158 2.88 -23.07 27.24
CA GLY A 158 1.57 -23.61 26.91
C GLY A 158 1.32 -25.04 27.36
N CYS A 159 0.45 -25.71 26.62
CA CYS A 159 -0.09 -27.02 26.93
C CYS A 159 0.12 -28.00 25.78
N LYS A 160 0.44 -29.25 26.12
CA LYS A 160 0.59 -30.36 25.17
C LYS A 160 -0.61 -31.32 25.27
N PRO A 161 -1.02 -31.95 24.15
CA PRO A 161 -2.13 -32.91 24.17
C PRO A 161 -1.73 -34.18 24.94
N LYS A 162 -2.69 -34.76 25.67
CA LYS A 162 -2.55 -36.08 26.32
C LYS A 162 -2.76 -37.25 25.33
N PHE A 163 -2.96 -36.95 24.07
CA PHE A 163 -3.18 -37.89 22.98
C PHE A 163 -2.23 -37.56 21.83
N LYS A 164 -2.01 -38.51 20.91
CA LYS A 164 -1.22 -38.29 19.71
C LYS A 164 -2.11 -37.65 18.63
N PRO A 165 -1.89 -36.38 18.25
CA PRO A 165 -2.62 -35.79 17.14
C PRO A 165 -2.16 -36.45 15.82
N THR A 166 -3.09 -36.94 15.02
CA THR A 166 -2.83 -37.49 13.68
C THR A 166 -3.68 -36.74 12.65
N CYS A 167 -3.05 -36.26 11.57
CA CYS A 167 -3.75 -35.69 10.42
C CYS A 167 -4.12 -36.85 9.49
N SER A 168 -5.29 -37.45 9.67
CA SER A 168 -5.82 -38.43 8.72
C SER A 168 -7.31 -38.20 8.50
N GLN A 169 -7.71 -38.12 7.24
CA GLN A 169 -9.12 -37.96 6.85
C GLN A 169 -10.00 -39.14 7.27
N SER A 170 -9.39 -40.30 7.58
CA SER A 170 -10.10 -41.51 8.01
C SER A 170 -10.36 -41.56 9.53
N GLN A 171 -9.83 -40.61 10.30
CA GLN A 171 -9.96 -40.61 11.76
C GLN A 171 -11.34 -40.08 12.19
N ARG A 172 -12.07 -40.87 12.98
CA ARG A 172 -13.31 -40.43 13.63
C ARG A 172 -13.01 -39.42 14.75
N VAL A 173 -13.70 -38.30 14.73
CA VAL A 173 -13.50 -37.19 15.65
C VAL A 173 -14.82 -36.71 16.25
N LYS A 174 -14.75 -36.20 17.48
CA LYS A 174 -15.83 -35.52 18.18
C LYS A 174 -15.45 -34.10 18.53
N PHE A 175 -16.46 -33.27 18.77
CA PHE A 175 -16.28 -31.88 19.18
C PHE A 175 -16.75 -31.66 20.61
N LYS A 176 -15.87 -31.11 21.45
CA LYS A 176 -16.20 -30.70 22.81
C LYS A 176 -16.47 -29.20 22.85
N GLN A 177 -17.70 -28.82 23.18
CA GLN A 177 -18.06 -27.41 23.38
C GLN A 177 -17.47 -26.88 24.69
N ILE A 178 -16.87 -25.70 24.63
CA ILE A 178 -16.37 -24.92 25.75
C ILE A 178 -16.94 -23.51 25.63
N GLN A 179 -17.82 -23.16 26.56
CA GLN A 179 -18.51 -21.87 26.56
C GLN A 179 -17.61 -20.74 27.02
N TYR A 180 -17.87 -19.54 26.50
CA TYR A 180 -17.22 -18.28 26.89
C TYR A 180 -15.73 -18.24 26.57
N VAL A 181 -15.26 -19.02 25.60
CA VAL A 181 -13.86 -19.11 25.18
C VAL A 181 -13.73 -18.66 23.73
N ASP A 182 -12.76 -17.79 23.48
CA ASP A 182 -12.34 -17.38 22.15
C ASP A 182 -10.83 -17.56 21.99
N PHE A 183 -10.39 -17.80 20.76
CA PHE A 183 -9.00 -17.86 20.36
C PHE A 183 -8.82 -16.88 19.21
N TYR A 184 -8.00 -15.85 19.40
CA TYR A 184 -7.80 -14.82 18.39
C TYR A 184 -6.81 -15.29 17.30
N GLY A 185 -7.16 -15.05 16.03
CA GLY A 185 -6.30 -15.37 14.87
C GLY A 185 -6.24 -16.86 14.50
N PHE A 186 -5.28 -17.22 13.65
CA PHE A 186 -5.03 -18.58 13.13
C PHE A 186 -6.26 -19.25 12.51
N ASP A 187 -7.09 -18.44 11.85
CA ASP A 187 -8.27 -18.88 11.13
C ASP A 187 -7.89 -19.55 9.80
N LEU A 188 -8.29 -20.80 9.61
CA LEU A 188 -8.16 -21.51 8.33
C LEU A 188 -9.26 -21.10 7.36
N ASN A 189 -10.47 -20.87 7.88
CA ASN A 189 -11.62 -20.45 7.11
C ASN A 189 -12.55 -19.58 7.96
N TYR A 190 -13.17 -18.61 7.32
CA TYR A 190 -14.20 -17.74 7.88
C TYR A 190 -15.48 -17.88 7.06
N SER A 191 -16.60 -18.12 7.72
CA SER A 191 -17.90 -18.15 7.07
C SER A 191 -18.90 -17.30 7.84
N GLU A 192 -19.50 -16.35 7.14
CA GLU A 192 -20.57 -15.51 7.65
C GLU A 192 -21.92 -16.18 7.43
N SER A 193 -22.82 -16.08 8.42
CA SER A 193 -24.19 -16.61 8.34
C SER A 193 -24.28 -18.11 8.02
N THR A 194 -23.56 -18.94 8.75
CA THR A 194 -23.55 -20.40 8.57
C THR A 194 -24.06 -21.14 9.81
N SER A 195 -24.53 -22.38 9.63
CA SER A 195 -24.96 -23.22 10.74
C SER A 195 -23.77 -23.88 11.44
N ILE A 196 -23.96 -24.23 12.72
CA ILE A 196 -22.97 -24.98 13.50
C ILE A 196 -22.62 -26.32 12.84
N GLN A 197 -23.59 -27.00 12.21
CA GLN A 197 -23.36 -28.28 11.52
C GLN A 197 -22.45 -28.10 10.31
N ASN A 198 -22.64 -27.02 9.55
CA ASN A 198 -21.80 -26.72 8.41
C ASN A 198 -20.37 -26.33 8.86
N CYS A 199 -20.26 -25.54 9.92
CA CYS A 199 -18.96 -25.21 10.54
C CYS A 199 -18.22 -26.47 11.02
N THR A 200 -18.97 -27.41 11.61
CA THR A 200 -18.43 -28.72 12.02
C THR A 200 -17.91 -29.49 10.82
N LYS A 201 -18.68 -29.57 9.73
CA LYS A 201 -18.29 -30.23 8.49
C LYS A 201 -17.00 -29.63 7.91
N LEU A 202 -16.92 -28.31 7.81
CA LEU A 202 -15.73 -27.60 7.32
C LEU A 202 -14.46 -27.97 8.13
N CYS A 203 -14.59 -28.07 9.45
CA CYS A 203 -13.47 -28.45 10.32
C CYS A 203 -13.12 -29.95 10.22
N VAL A 204 -14.09 -30.83 9.97
CA VAL A 204 -13.82 -32.27 9.77
C VAL A 204 -13.06 -32.51 8.47
N GLU A 205 -13.47 -31.84 7.40
CA GLU A 205 -12.89 -31.98 6.06
C GLU A 205 -11.45 -31.47 5.97
N ASP A 206 -11.09 -30.43 6.73
CA ASP A 206 -9.70 -29.97 6.83
C ASP A 206 -8.98 -30.66 8.01
N CYS A 207 -8.01 -31.54 7.73
CA CYS A 207 -7.28 -32.24 8.79
C CYS A 207 -6.42 -31.31 9.66
N ARG A 208 -6.11 -30.10 9.19
CA ARG A 208 -5.37 -29.08 9.95
C ARG A 208 -6.25 -28.37 10.99
N CYS A 209 -7.57 -28.50 10.90
CA CYS A 209 -8.47 -27.86 11.84
C CYS A 209 -8.39 -28.54 13.23
N GLU A 210 -7.90 -27.80 14.23
CA GLU A 210 -7.80 -28.23 15.63
C GLU A 210 -9.08 -27.91 16.42
N ALA A 211 -9.80 -26.85 16.05
CA ALA A 211 -11.08 -26.46 16.66
C ALA A 211 -11.82 -25.47 15.76
N PHE A 212 -13.04 -25.09 16.12
CA PHE A 212 -13.67 -23.90 15.55
C PHE A 212 -14.37 -23.06 16.62
N VAL A 213 -14.39 -21.74 16.43
CA VAL A 213 -15.18 -20.82 17.25
C VAL A 213 -16.47 -20.49 16.51
N TYR A 214 -17.59 -20.56 17.21
CA TYR A 214 -18.90 -20.21 16.67
C TYR A 214 -19.56 -19.14 17.53
N ARG A 215 -19.89 -17.98 16.94
CA ARG A 215 -20.53 -16.84 17.60
C ARG A 215 -21.43 -16.09 16.64
N GLY A 216 -22.68 -15.82 17.00
CA GLY A 216 -23.59 -15.01 16.17
C GLY A 216 -23.73 -15.50 14.72
N GLN A 217 -23.84 -16.81 14.48
CA GLN A 217 -23.86 -17.44 13.15
C GLN A 217 -22.58 -17.25 12.31
N LYS A 218 -21.48 -16.81 12.93
CA LYS A 218 -20.15 -16.71 12.31
C LYS A 218 -19.30 -17.90 12.75
N CYS A 219 -18.67 -18.55 11.78
CA CYS A 219 -17.80 -19.70 11.96
C CYS A 219 -16.34 -19.30 11.69
N TYR A 220 -15.46 -19.69 12.60
CA TYR A 220 -14.02 -19.44 12.53
C TYR A 220 -13.29 -20.76 12.78
N THR A 221 -12.89 -21.47 11.73
CA THR A 221 -12.12 -22.73 11.90
C THR A 221 -10.67 -22.40 12.23
N LYS A 222 -10.07 -23.10 13.20
CA LYS A 222 -8.77 -22.78 13.78
C LYS A 222 -7.74 -23.84 13.43
N GLY A 223 -6.61 -23.42 12.86
CA GLY A 223 -5.47 -24.31 12.56
C GLY A 223 -4.47 -24.44 13.70
N ALA A 224 -4.49 -23.47 14.62
CA ALA A 224 -3.69 -23.49 15.84
C ALA A 224 -4.41 -22.71 16.94
N LEU A 225 -4.20 -23.11 18.19
CA LEU A 225 -4.85 -22.49 19.35
C LEU A 225 -3.84 -21.68 20.16
N TYR A 226 -3.76 -20.38 19.89
CA TYR A 226 -2.96 -19.41 20.66
C TYR A 226 -3.83 -18.26 21.18
N SER A 227 -3.38 -17.62 22.27
CA SER A 227 -4.05 -16.45 22.86
C SER A 227 -5.51 -16.75 23.25
N GLY A 228 -5.73 -17.90 23.89
CA GLY A 228 -7.05 -18.28 24.38
C GLY A 228 -7.49 -17.38 25.53
N LEU A 229 -8.70 -16.83 25.43
CA LEU A 229 -9.32 -16.00 26.47
C LEU A 229 -10.65 -16.61 26.87
N ARG A 230 -10.85 -16.78 28.19
CA ARG A 230 -12.15 -17.14 28.76
C ARG A 230 -12.75 -15.96 29.51
N SER A 231 -13.88 -15.45 29.03
CA SER A 231 -14.59 -14.31 29.65
C SER A 231 -16.10 -14.45 29.48
N PRO A 232 -16.91 -14.20 30.53
CA PRO A 232 -18.38 -14.19 30.43
C PRO A 232 -18.93 -13.22 29.38
N THR A 233 -18.16 -12.20 29.01
CA THR A 233 -18.53 -11.22 27.98
C THR A 233 -18.44 -11.76 26.55
N ILE A 234 -17.88 -12.96 26.36
CA ILE A 234 -17.74 -13.61 25.04
C ILE A 234 -19.01 -14.43 24.78
N GLU A 235 -19.84 -13.98 23.83
CA GLU A 235 -21.07 -14.68 23.41
C GLU A 235 -20.82 -15.91 22.50
N GLY A 236 -19.55 -16.30 22.33
CA GLY A 236 -19.11 -17.43 21.51
C GLY A 236 -18.77 -18.68 22.31
N SER A 237 -18.77 -19.82 21.61
CA SER A 237 -18.24 -21.09 22.14
C SER A 237 -17.16 -21.65 21.23
N LEU A 238 -16.12 -22.23 21.84
CA LEU A 238 -15.12 -23.03 21.15
C LEU A 238 -15.61 -24.48 21.06
N TYR A 239 -15.47 -25.08 19.89
CA TYR A 239 -15.71 -26.49 19.63
C TYR A 239 -14.39 -27.16 19.32
N LEU A 240 -13.82 -27.81 20.34
CA LEU A 240 -12.50 -28.44 20.28
C LEU A 240 -12.58 -29.82 19.62
N ARG A 241 -11.79 -30.06 18.58
CA ARG A 241 -11.72 -31.36 17.89
C ARG A 241 -10.89 -32.33 18.70
N LEU A 242 -11.44 -33.50 18.99
CA LEU A 242 -10.79 -34.55 19.76
C LEU A 242 -11.02 -35.93 19.11
N PRO A 243 -10.09 -36.89 19.27
CA PRO A 243 -10.31 -38.26 18.83
C PRO A 243 -11.53 -38.90 19.52
N GLU A 244 -12.32 -39.66 18.77
CA GLU A 244 -13.48 -40.37 19.33
C GLU A 244 -13.09 -41.34 20.44
N SER A 245 -11.94 -42.02 20.27
CA SER A 245 -11.36 -43.02 21.18
C SER A 245 -11.00 -42.50 22.58
N LEU A 246 -11.00 -41.18 22.78
CA LEU A 246 -10.67 -40.59 24.07
C LEU A 246 -11.90 -40.67 24.99
N SER A 247 -11.96 -41.63 25.90
CA SER A 247 -12.97 -41.65 26.97
C SER A 247 -12.77 -40.41 27.85
N MET A 248 -13.76 -39.51 27.85
CA MET A 248 -13.71 -38.34 28.72
C MET A 248 -14.22 -38.71 30.10
N GLU A 249 -13.37 -38.59 31.11
CA GLU A 249 -13.86 -38.38 32.46
C GLU A 249 -14.57 -37.02 32.48
N THR A 250 -15.87 -37.04 32.77
CA THR A 250 -16.65 -35.86 33.13
C THR A 250 -16.08 -35.26 34.42
N SER A 251 -15.05 -34.43 34.30
CA SER A 251 -14.76 -33.45 35.34
C SER A 251 -15.96 -32.50 35.37
N PRO A 252 -16.60 -32.26 36.53
CA PRO A 252 -17.65 -31.28 36.64
C PRO A 252 -17.12 -29.95 36.11
N ALA A 253 -17.88 -29.28 35.24
CA ALA A 253 -17.63 -27.89 34.97
C ALA A 253 -17.57 -27.20 36.33
N ALA A 254 -16.39 -26.67 36.69
CA ALA A 254 -16.29 -25.80 37.84
C ALA A 254 -17.28 -24.67 37.58
N ASN A 255 -18.43 -24.72 38.26
CA ASN A 255 -19.42 -23.67 38.24
C ASN A 255 -18.66 -22.41 38.66
N LEU A 256 -18.53 -21.46 37.73
CA LEU A 256 -18.04 -20.14 38.07
C LEU A 256 -19.12 -19.55 38.97
N THR A 257 -18.96 -19.72 40.27
CA THR A 257 -19.75 -19.01 41.26
C THR A 257 -19.41 -17.55 41.07
N VAL A 258 -20.36 -16.81 40.48
CA VAL A 258 -20.31 -15.36 40.38
C VAL A 258 -20.36 -14.85 41.82
N PHE A 259 -19.18 -14.64 42.41
CA PHE A 259 -19.08 -13.74 43.54
C PHE A 259 -19.26 -12.33 42.99
N ASN A 260 -20.46 -11.80 43.16
CA ASN A 260 -20.69 -10.36 43.17
C ASN A 260 -19.92 -9.76 44.36
N SER A 261 -18.60 -9.59 44.21
CA SER A 261 -17.80 -8.75 45.08
C SER A 261 -16.88 -7.88 44.23
N CYS A 262 -17.48 -6.87 43.59
CA CYS A 262 -16.76 -5.64 43.28
C CYS A 262 -16.39 -4.96 44.59
N ARG A 263 -15.33 -5.43 45.27
CA ARG A 263 -14.59 -4.73 46.31
C ARG A 263 -13.26 -5.45 46.55
N THR A 264 -12.39 -5.37 45.57
CA THR A 264 -10.95 -5.31 45.85
C THR A 264 -10.49 -3.91 45.43
N ASN A 265 -9.79 -3.24 46.34
CA ASN A 265 -9.16 -1.94 46.10
C ASN A 265 -8.00 -2.11 45.11
N ALA A 266 -8.29 -2.52 43.87
CA ALA A 266 -7.44 -2.16 42.75
C ALA A 266 -7.67 -0.67 42.59
N VAL A 267 -6.69 0.12 43.02
CA VAL A 267 -6.68 1.56 42.80
C VAL A 267 -6.79 1.76 41.28
N LYS A 268 -7.98 2.07 40.78
CA LYS A 268 -8.17 2.62 39.43
C LYS A 268 -7.50 3.98 39.43
N ILE A 269 -6.21 4.02 39.16
CA ILE A 269 -5.49 5.26 38.91
C ILE A 269 -5.80 5.64 37.45
N GLY A 270 -6.99 6.18 37.24
CA GLY A 270 -7.49 6.60 35.93
C GLY A 270 -9.01 6.70 35.94
N THR A 271 -9.54 7.89 35.72
CA THR A 271 -10.97 8.11 35.54
C THR A 271 -11.45 7.42 34.25
N SER A 272 -12.66 6.83 34.26
CA SER A 272 -13.30 6.21 33.07
C SER A 272 -13.29 7.14 31.84
N SER A 273 -13.19 8.45 32.06
CA SER A 273 -13.06 9.48 31.04
C SER A 273 -11.78 9.45 30.20
N MET A 274 -10.77 8.64 30.55
CA MET A 274 -9.60 8.42 29.69
C MET A 274 -9.83 7.33 28.62
N TYR A 275 -10.89 6.52 28.78
CA TYR A 275 -11.23 5.41 27.87
C TYR A 275 -12.60 5.56 27.18
N ASP A 276 -13.43 6.50 27.62
CA ASP A 276 -14.70 6.85 26.97
C ASP A 276 -14.59 8.15 26.16
N ASN A 277 -15.01 8.10 24.89
CA ASN A 277 -15.23 9.29 24.06
C ASN A 277 -16.47 10.04 24.58
N PRO A 278 -16.36 11.26 25.12
CA PRO A 278 -17.50 11.92 25.73
C PRO A 278 -18.39 12.56 24.65
N SER A 279 -19.59 12.02 24.45
CA SER A 279 -20.68 12.75 23.82
C SER A 279 -21.16 13.85 24.79
N LYS A 280 -20.56 15.05 24.69
CA LYS A 280 -20.94 16.19 25.53
C LYS A 280 -22.18 16.87 24.97
N THR A 281 -23.29 16.81 25.69
CA THR A 281 -24.40 17.75 25.53
C THR A 281 -24.00 19.09 26.15
N VAL A 282 -23.52 20.01 25.30
CA VAL A 282 -23.06 21.34 25.72
C VAL A 282 -24.24 22.28 25.92
N ARG A 283 -24.27 22.99 27.06
CA ARG A 283 -25.18 24.13 27.27
C ARG A 283 -24.73 25.30 26.40
N TRP A 284 -25.36 25.42 25.24
CA TRP A 284 -25.05 26.36 24.15
C TRP A 284 -24.86 27.84 24.54
N VAL A 285 -25.46 28.30 25.64
CA VAL A 285 -25.37 29.71 26.08
C VAL A 285 -23.95 30.13 26.47
N TYR A 286 -23.19 29.25 27.12
CA TYR A 286 -21.79 29.53 27.47
C TYR A 286 -20.87 29.43 26.25
N LEU A 287 -21.22 28.57 25.28
CA LEU A 287 -20.46 28.43 24.05
C LEU A 287 -20.60 29.67 23.16
N TYR A 288 -21.82 30.22 23.02
CA TYR A 288 -22.06 31.41 22.20
C TYR A 288 -21.50 32.69 22.81
N SER A 289 -21.53 32.84 24.14
CA SER A 289 -20.93 34.01 24.81
C SER A 289 -19.41 34.00 24.73
N PHE A 290 -18.78 32.83 24.89
CA PHE A 290 -17.34 32.68 24.73
C PHE A 290 -16.91 32.84 23.26
N ALA A 291 -17.68 32.28 22.31
CA ALA A 291 -17.43 32.44 20.89
C ALA A 291 -17.58 33.89 20.41
N ALA A 292 -18.54 34.66 20.96
CA ALA A 292 -18.70 36.08 20.64
C ALA A 292 -17.52 36.92 21.16
N ALA A 293 -17.02 36.62 22.37
CA ALA A 293 -15.86 37.30 22.93
C ALA A 293 -14.58 36.98 22.14
N ILE A 294 -14.36 35.71 21.80
CA ILE A 294 -13.25 35.29 20.93
C ILE A 294 -13.39 35.92 19.55
N GLY A 295 -14.60 35.92 18.97
CA GLY A 295 -14.85 36.53 17.66
C GLY A 295 -14.56 38.04 17.64
N ALA A 296 -14.88 38.77 18.71
CA ALA A 296 -14.53 40.18 18.83
C ALA A 296 -13.01 40.39 18.93
N VAL A 297 -12.30 39.53 19.67
CA VAL A 297 -10.84 39.56 19.79
C VAL A 297 -10.18 39.20 18.46
N GLU A 298 -10.63 38.14 17.79
CA GLU A 298 -10.17 37.74 16.46
C GLU A 298 -10.44 38.83 15.42
N PHE A 299 -11.59 39.50 15.47
CA PHE A 299 -11.90 40.61 14.57
C PHE A 299 -10.95 41.79 14.78
N LEU A 300 -10.57 42.10 16.02
CA LEU A 300 -9.56 43.12 16.33
C LEU A 300 -8.15 42.69 15.87
N PHE A 301 -7.79 41.41 16.00
CA PHE A 301 -6.54 40.86 15.45
C PHE A 301 -6.53 40.83 13.92
N ILE A 302 -7.67 40.58 13.29
CA ILE A 302 -7.81 40.64 11.83
C ILE A 302 -7.71 42.09 11.39
N LEU A 303 -8.40 43.05 12.02
CA LEU A 303 -8.30 44.47 11.64
C LEU A 303 -6.90 45.05 11.86
N SER A 304 -6.24 44.72 12.98
CA SER A 304 -4.86 45.13 13.23
C SER A 304 -3.87 44.42 12.31
N GLY A 305 -4.08 43.14 12.02
CA GLY A 305 -3.34 42.37 11.02
C GLY A 305 -3.53 42.93 9.61
N TRP A 306 -4.75 43.30 9.23
CA TRP A 306 -5.07 43.90 7.94
C TRP A 306 -4.44 45.29 7.83
N TRP A 307 -4.48 46.09 8.88
CA TRP A 307 -3.81 47.39 8.92
C TRP A 307 -2.28 47.24 8.82
N LEU A 308 -1.68 46.27 9.52
CA LEU A 308 -0.24 45.98 9.43
C LEU A 308 0.18 45.42 8.06
N LEU A 309 -0.66 44.60 7.44
CA LEU A 309 -0.44 44.05 6.10
C LEU A 309 -0.61 45.14 5.02
N PHE A 310 -1.58 46.06 5.15
CA PHE A 310 -1.73 47.20 4.25
C PHE A 310 -0.67 48.29 4.46
N ARG A 311 -0.10 48.42 5.67
CA ARG A 311 1.09 49.26 5.88
C ARG A 311 2.37 48.64 5.31
N ARG A 312 2.45 47.31 5.25
CA ARG A 312 3.60 46.57 4.67
C ARG A 312 3.49 46.29 3.18
N SER A 313 2.32 46.46 2.55
CA SER A 313 2.16 46.25 1.10
C SER A 313 2.85 47.32 0.23
N GLN A 314 3.47 48.35 0.84
CA GLN A 314 4.40 49.25 0.16
C GLN A 314 5.88 48.85 0.25
N GLY A 315 6.23 47.67 0.77
CA GLY A 315 7.64 47.24 0.81
C GLY A 315 7.83 45.72 0.90
N MET A 316 8.02 45.08 -0.25
CA MET A 316 8.43 43.68 -0.36
C MET A 316 9.90 43.60 -0.81
N SER A 317 10.75 42.85 -0.10
CA SER A 317 11.76 41.94 -0.69
C SER A 317 12.60 41.18 0.36
N ALA A 318 12.90 39.91 0.04
CA ALA A 318 14.05 39.08 0.43
C ALA A 318 14.30 38.81 1.94
N PRO A 319 13.92 37.62 2.48
CA PRO A 319 14.96 36.68 2.95
C PRO A 319 14.60 35.17 2.99
N LEU A 320 13.57 34.69 2.27
CA LEU A 320 13.16 33.26 2.32
C LEU A 320 13.58 32.41 1.09
N VAL A 321 14.20 33.04 0.09
CA VAL A 321 14.58 32.43 -1.20
C VAL A 321 15.91 31.68 -1.14
N ASP A 322 16.78 31.95 -0.16
CA ASP A 322 18.15 31.40 -0.14
C ASP A 322 18.28 30.03 0.53
N LYS A 323 17.30 29.56 1.30
CA LYS A 323 17.42 28.28 2.03
C LYS A 323 17.12 27.04 1.19
N TYR A 324 16.57 27.20 -0.02
CA TYR A 324 16.27 26.10 -0.96
C TYR A 324 17.24 26.02 -2.15
N ARG A 325 18.30 26.84 -2.17
CA ARG A 325 19.25 26.92 -3.31
C ARG A 325 20.37 25.86 -3.31
N LEU A 326 20.48 25.00 -2.30
CA LEU A 326 21.46 23.92 -2.29
C LEU A 326 20.82 22.56 -1.98
N ILE A 327 20.37 21.89 -3.03
CA ILE A 327 20.45 20.42 -3.12
C ILE A 327 21.13 20.11 -4.46
N SER A 328 22.14 19.26 -4.41
CA SER A 328 23.10 18.96 -5.48
C SER A 328 22.50 18.11 -6.63
N SER A 329 21.32 18.44 -7.15
CA SER A 329 20.74 17.78 -8.32
C SER A 329 20.06 18.78 -9.26
N ASN A 330 20.03 18.47 -10.56
CA ASN A 330 19.36 19.27 -11.61
C ASN A 330 17.82 19.35 -11.46
N PHE A 331 17.28 18.88 -10.34
CA PHE A 331 15.86 18.79 -10.02
C PHE A 331 15.53 19.73 -8.86
N ARG A 332 14.62 20.69 -9.05
CA ARG A 332 14.30 21.70 -8.02
C ARG A 332 12.82 22.03 -7.94
N MET A 333 12.42 22.65 -6.83
CA MET A 333 11.09 23.24 -6.68
C MET A 333 11.07 24.66 -7.28
N TYR A 334 10.12 24.92 -8.18
CA TYR A 334 9.90 26.21 -8.83
C TYR A 334 8.76 26.97 -8.16
N LEU A 335 8.84 28.30 -8.16
CA LEU A 335 7.74 29.12 -7.68
C LEU A 335 6.64 29.23 -8.75
N TYR A 336 5.37 29.31 -8.34
CA TYR A 336 4.25 29.48 -9.28
C TYR A 336 4.40 30.78 -10.09
N SER A 337 4.86 31.86 -9.44
CA SER A 337 5.12 33.14 -10.09
C SER A 337 6.22 33.06 -11.16
N GLU A 338 7.25 32.24 -10.92
CA GLU A 338 8.32 31.96 -11.87
C GLU A 338 7.77 31.23 -13.09
N LEU A 339 6.98 30.18 -12.89
CA LEU A 339 6.39 29.39 -13.99
C LEU A 339 5.32 30.16 -14.76
N LYS A 340 4.53 30.98 -14.07
CA LYS A 340 3.56 31.89 -14.69
C LYS A 340 4.27 32.90 -15.59
N LYS A 341 5.44 33.43 -15.18
CA LYS A 341 6.27 34.30 -16.02
C LYS A 341 6.87 33.52 -17.19
N ALA A 342 7.45 32.35 -16.93
CA ALA A 342 8.10 31.51 -17.94
C ALA A 342 7.15 31.09 -19.07
N THR A 343 5.89 30.80 -18.74
CA THR A 343 4.85 30.40 -19.70
C THR A 343 4.04 31.57 -20.27
N ARG A 344 4.43 32.82 -19.96
CA ARG A 344 3.72 34.04 -20.36
C ARG A 344 2.23 33.99 -19.99
N ASN A 345 1.93 33.64 -18.74
CA ASN A 345 0.60 33.35 -18.22
C ASN A 345 -0.07 32.14 -18.88
N PHE A 346 0.67 31.05 -19.08
CA PHE A 346 0.16 29.80 -19.66
C PHE A 346 -0.48 30.00 -21.05
N LYS A 347 0.19 30.80 -21.90
CA LYS A 347 -0.36 31.26 -23.19
C LYS A 347 -0.32 30.19 -24.28
N GLU A 348 0.78 29.45 -24.38
CA GLU A 348 1.02 28.49 -25.46
C GLU A 348 0.77 27.07 -24.95
N GLU A 349 -0.39 26.51 -25.29
CA GLU A 349 -0.79 25.14 -24.97
C GLU A 349 -0.20 24.15 -25.99
N LEU A 350 0.55 23.17 -25.50
CA LEU A 350 1.15 22.10 -26.30
C LEU A 350 0.23 20.89 -26.43
N GLY A 351 -0.63 20.68 -25.44
CA GLY A 351 -1.59 19.59 -25.40
C GLY A 351 -2.41 19.55 -24.12
N ARG A 352 -3.54 18.85 -24.17
CA ARG A 352 -4.49 18.69 -23.06
C ARG A 352 -5.05 17.28 -23.06
N GLY A 353 -5.09 16.67 -21.88
CA GLY A 353 -5.63 15.33 -21.68
C GLY A 353 -6.14 15.11 -20.26
N GLY A 354 -6.48 13.87 -19.92
CA GLY A 354 -7.01 13.50 -18.60
C GLY A 354 -6.02 13.77 -17.44
N SER A 355 -4.72 13.79 -17.71
CA SER A 355 -3.67 14.07 -16.71
C SER A 355 -3.42 15.57 -16.50
N GLY A 356 -3.89 16.46 -17.38
CA GLY A 356 -3.62 17.90 -17.27
C GLY A 356 -3.51 18.63 -18.60
N THR A 357 -3.12 19.90 -18.52
CA THR A 357 -2.77 20.75 -19.68
C THR A 357 -1.28 21.06 -19.66
N VAL A 358 -0.61 20.92 -20.81
CA VAL A 358 0.83 21.16 -20.95
C VAL A 358 1.06 22.46 -21.69
N TYR A 359 1.92 23.32 -21.16
CA TYR A 359 2.25 24.62 -21.71
C TYR A 359 3.73 24.73 -22.05
N LYS A 360 4.05 25.48 -23.11
CA LYS A 360 5.44 25.85 -23.40
C LYS A 360 5.88 26.98 -22.48
N GLY A 361 7.09 26.88 -21.96
CA GLY A 361 7.71 27.93 -21.16
C GLY A 361 9.18 28.12 -21.52
N VAL A 362 9.71 29.30 -21.17
CA VAL A 362 11.15 29.59 -21.20
C VAL A 362 11.57 30.04 -19.81
N LEU A 363 12.44 29.27 -19.17
CA LEU A 363 12.95 29.57 -17.83
C LEU A 363 13.90 30.77 -17.84
N ALA A 364 14.24 31.27 -16.65
CA ALA A 364 15.14 32.43 -16.50
C ALA A 364 16.57 32.17 -17.02
N ASP A 365 16.98 30.91 -17.10
CA ASP A 365 18.24 30.45 -17.68
C ASP A 365 18.12 30.07 -19.16
N GLU A 366 17.09 30.58 -19.84
CA GLU A 366 16.80 30.42 -21.27
C GLU A 366 16.44 29.00 -21.71
N ARG A 367 16.39 28.03 -20.79
CA ARG A 367 15.93 26.67 -21.12
C ARG A 367 14.45 26.67 -21.51
N VAL A 368 14.15 26.06 -22.65
CA VAL A 368 12.78 25.80 -23.10
C VAL A 368 12.24 24.56 -22.38
N VAL A 369 11.05 24.68 -21.79
CA VAL A 369 10.45 23.65 -20.94
C VAL A 369 8.99 23.39 -21.31
N ALA A 370 8.54 22.18 -21.00
CA ALA A 370 7.13 21.83 -20.95
C ALA A 370 6.65 21.90 -19.50
N VAL A 371 5.59 22.68 -19.26
CA VAL A 371 4.99 22.88 -17.94
C VAL A 371 3.61 22.25 -17.92
N LYS A 372 3.48 21.08 -17.28
CA LYS A 372 2.22 20.33 -17.14
C LYS A 372 1.47 20.79 -15.90
N ALA A 373 0.30 21.38 -16.08
CA ALA A 373 -0.66 21.72 -15.03
C ALA A 373 -1.68 20.60 -14.85
N LEU A 374 -1.69 19.98 -13.67
CA LEU A 374 -2.60 18.87 -13.38
C LEU A 374 -4.04 19.37 -13.17
N ALA A 375 -5.02 18.67 -13.75
CA ALA A 375 -6.38 19.18 -13.92
C ALA A 375 -7.32 19.04 -12.70
N ASP A 376 -7.13 18.05 -11.82
CA ASP A 376 -8.14 17.66 -10.81
C ASP A 376 -7.59 17.60 -9.38
N ILE A 377 -8.16 18.35 -8.43
CA ILE A 377 -7.64 18.52 -7.06
C ILE A 377 -7.63 17.20 -6.26
N TYR A 378 -8.57 16.28 -6.53
CA TYR A 378 -8.68 15.02 -5.77
C TYR A 378 -7.76 13.90 -6.29
N GLN A 379 -7.41 13.90 -7.58
CA GLN A 379 -6.52 12.90 -8.20
C GLN A 379 -5.11 13.43 -8.45
N ALA A 380 -4.94 14.76 -8.54
CA ALA A 380 -3.66 15.38 -8.84
C ALA A 380 -2.62 15.12 -7.78
N GLU A 381 -2.97 14.95 -6.50
CA GLU A 381 -1.96 14.75 -5.46
C GLU A 381 -1.27 13.39 -5.59
N GLU A 382 -2.02 12.31 -5.82
CA GLU A 382 -1.46 10.97 -6.02
C GLU A 382 -0.64 10.89 -7.32
N VAL A 383 -1.19 11.40 -8.43
CA VAL A 383 -0.51 11.46 -9.74
C VAL A 383 0.76 12.31 -9.66
N PHE A 384 0.69 13.45 -8.99
CA PHE A 384 1.82 14.36 -8.79
C PHE A 384 2.93 13.71 -7.98
N TRP A 385 2.61 13.08 -6.85
CA TRP A 385 3.62 12.45 -6.01
C TRP A 385 4.17 11.16 -6.64
N ALA A 386 3.37 10.41 -7.41
CA ALA A 386 3.87 9.29 -8.21
C ALA A 386 4.90 9.76 -9.25
N GLU A 387 4.58 10.84 -9.97
CA GLU A 387 5.47 11.43 -10.97
C GLU A 387 6.73 12.04 -10.32
N VAL A 388 6.62 12.78 -9.21
CA VAL A 388 7.77 13.37 -8.49
C VAL A 388 8.69 12.30 -7.87
N SER A 389 8.12 11.26 -7.23
CA SER A 389 8.90 10.20 -6.57
C SER A 389 9.63 9.27 -7.53
N THR A 390 9.08 9.09 -8.73
CA THR A 390 9.68 8.27 -9.79
C THR A 390 10.78 9.06 -10.52
N ILE A 391 10.57 10.35 -10.80
CA ILE A 391 11.41 11.05 -11.77
C ILE A 391 12.72 11.62 -11.22
N GLU A 392 12.87 11.82 -9.91
CA GLU A 392 14.18 12.20 -9.34
C GLU A 392 15.27 11.15 -9.68
N LYS A 393 14.88 9.89 -9.89
CA LYS A 393 15.78 8.74 -9.96
C LYS A 393 16.01 8.18 -11.37
N ILE A 394 15.29 8.66 -12.39
CA ILE A 394 15.39 8.14 -13.76
C ILE A 394 16.08 9.15 -14.69
N ASN A 395 17.03 8.67 -15.47
CA ASN A 395 17.71 9.49 -16.48
C ASN A 395 18.20 8.59 -17.62
N HIS A 396 17.54 8.68 -18.76
CA HIS A 396 17.84 7.85 -19.94
C HIS A 396 17.49 8.62 -21.21
N MET A 397 18.23 8.39 -22.30
CA MET A 397 18.06 9.14 -23.57
C MET A 397 16.62 9.05 -24.11
N ASN A 398 16.01 7.87 -24.00
CA ASN A 398 14.64 7.60 -24.46
C ASN A 398 13.54 7.85 -23.42
N LEU A 399 13.82 8.61 -22.35
CA LEU A 399 12.81 9.07 -21.39
C LEU A 399 12.82 10.61 -21.37
N VAL A 400 11.65 11.22 -21.18
CA VAL A 400 11.55 12.67 -20.99
C VAL A 400 12.14 13.04 -19.63
N ARG A 401 13.12 13.95 -19.66
CA ARG A 401 13.76 14.45 -18.44
C ARG A 401 12.91 15.49 -17.72
N THR A 402 12.70 15.31 -16.42
CA THR A 402 12.04 16.32 -15.56
C THR A 402 13.05 17.14 -14.80
N TRP A 403 12.86 18.46 -14.81
CA TRP A 403 13.71 19.46 -14.17
C TRP A 403 13.19 19.90 -12.80
N GLY A 404 11.93 19.58 -12.49
CA GLY A 404 11.36 19.90 -11.19
C GLY A 404 9.85 19.96 -11.16
N PHE A 405 9.33 20.53 -10.07
CA PHE A 405 7.91 20.65 -9.81
C PHE A 405 7.58 21.98 -9.12
N CYS A 406 6.31 22.36 -9.11
CA CYS A 406 5.76 23.42 -8.26
C CYS A 406 4.58 22.85 -7.47
N SER A 407 4.60 23.06 -6.16
CA SER A 407 3.53 22.72 -5.23
C SER A 407 3.21 23.94 -4.37
N GLU A 408 2.39 24.85 -4.91
CA GLU A 408 1.98 26.09 -4.23
C GLU A 408 0.46 26.20 -4.16
N GLY A 409 -0.12 26.14 -2.96
CA GLY A 409 -1.56 26.17 -2.77
C GLY A 409 -2.26 25.07 -3.57
N LYS A 410 -3.12 25.47 -4.53
CA LYS A 410 -3.82 24.57 -5.45
C LYS A 410 -3.03 24.22 -6.73
N HIS A 411 -1.86 24.84 -6.93
CA HIS A 411 -1.09 24.67 -8.15
C HIS A 411 -0.14 23.49 -8.00
N ARG A 412 -0.39 22.43 -8.78
CA ARG A 412 0.49 21.27 -8.98
C ARG A 412 0.97 21.30 -10.42
N LEU A 413 2.25 21.64 -10.61
CA LEU A 413 2.86 21.77 -11.92
C LEU A 413 4.13 20.92 -12.00
N LEU A 414 4.37 20.29 -13.14
CA LEU A 414 5.60 19.55 -13.43
C LEU A 414 6.33 20.21 -14.59
N ILE A 415 7.65 20.23 -14.51
CA ILE A 415 8.52 20.96 -15.43
C ILE A 415 9.47 19.95 -16.04
N SER A 416 9.32 19.69 -17.34
CA SER A 416 10.14 18.76 -18.09
C SER A 416 10.80 19.43 -19.29
N GLU A 417 11.73 18.71 -19.93
CA GLU A 417 12.30 19.13 -21.20
C GLU A 417 11.19 19.31 -22.24
N TYR A 418 11.31 20.34 -23.05
CA TYR A 418 10.46 20.54 -24.21
C TYR A 418 10.99 19.66 -25.35
N VAL A 419 10.09 18.88 -25.94
CA VAL A 419 10.40 17.96 -27.05
C VAL A 419 9.68 18.46 -28.31
N GLU A 420 10.43 18.71 -29.38
CA GLU A 420 10.02 19.62 -30.46
C GLU A 420 8.93 19.07 -31.37
N ASN A 421 9.03 17.80 -31.78
CA ASN A 421 8.09 17.22 -32.75
C ASN A 421 6.79 16.72 -32.10
N GLY A 422 6.61 16.86 -30.77
CA GLY A 422 5.40 16.42 -30.09
C GLY A 422 5.25 14.90 -30.05
N SER A 423 4.02 14.40 -29.96
CA SER A 423 3.71 12.98 -29.70
C SER A 423 3.62 12.13 -30.96
N LEU A 424 3.95 10.83 -30.84
CA LEU A 424 4.00 9.85 -31.93
C LEU A 424 2.65 9.68 -32.64
N ASP A 425 1.53 9.76 -31.91
CA ASP A 425 0.19 9.67 -32.49
C ASP A 425 -0.03 10.70 -33.61
N LYS A 426 0.54 11.90 -33.45
CA LYS A 426 0.44 12.99 -34.42
C LYS A 426 1.21 12.71 -35.71
N HIS A 427 2.19 11.81 -35.71
CA HIS A 427 3.02 11.49 -36.89
C HIS A 427 2.67 10.15 -37.49
N LEU A 428 2.20 9.21 -36.68
CA LEU A 428 1.91 7.85 -37.08
C LEU A 428 0.56 7.72 -37.79
N PHE A 429 -0.47 8.42 -37.29
CA PHE A 429 -1.83 8.34 -37.82
C PHE A 429 -2.13 9.45 -38.84
N PRO A 430 -3.04 9.22 -39.80
CA PRO A 430 -3.44 10.24 -40.77
C PRO A 430 -3.90 11.54 -40.10
N PRO A 431 -3.59 12.73 -40.67
CA PRO A 431 -3.08 12.94 -42.03
C PRO A 431 -1.55 12.90 -42.18
N ASN A 432 -0.79 12.82 -41.09
CA ASN A 432 0.67 12.82 -41.14
C ASN A 432 1.23 11.42 -41.45
N PHE A 433 2.52 11.39 -41.77
CA PHE A 433 3.21 10.17 -42.17
C PHE A 433 4.63 10.14 -41.60
N LEU A 434 4.95 9.02 -40.96
CA LEU A 434 6.30 8.68 -40.50
C LEU A 434 6.87 7.57 -41.40
N GLY A 435 8.08 7.77 -41.92
CA GLY A 435 8.76 6.80 -42.79
C GLY A 435 9.21 5.54 -42.04
N TRP A 436 9.56 4.49 -42.78
CA TRP A 436 9.95 3.20 -42.19
C TRP A 436 11.18 3.31 -41.29
N LYS A 437 12.20 4.05 -41.73
CA LYS A 437 13.45 4.24 -40.99
C LYS A 437 13.18 4.84 -39.62
N GLU A 438 12.36 5.89 -39.56
CA GLU A 438 11.98 6.54 -38.31
C GLU A 438 11.09 5.62 -37.46
N ARG A 439 10.16 4.87 -38.05
CA ARG A 439 9.32 3.89 -37.32
C ARG A 439 10.15 2.82 -36.61
N PHE A 440 11.13 2.23 -37.31
CA PHE A 440 12.00 1.21 -36.74
C PHE A 440 12.85 1.77 -35.59
N LYS A 441 13.42 2.96 -35.80
CA LYS A 441 14.17 3.70 -34.78
C LYS A 441 13.33 4.02 -33.55
N VAL A 442 12.09 4.48 -33.75
CA VAL A 442 11.12 4.73 -32.67
C VAL A 442 10.81 3.44 -31.91
N ALA A 443 10.56 2.33 -32.60
CA ALA A 443 10.27 1.04 -31.95
C ALA A 443 11.41 0.55 -31.05
N ILE A 444 12.67 0.68 -31.51
CA ILE A 444 13.87 0.33 -30.73
C ILE A 444 14.03 1.28 -29.53
N GLY A 445 13.91 2.59 -29.74
CA GLY A 445 14.12 3.56 -28.66
C GLY A 445 13.08 3.44 -27.55
N ILE A 446 11.81 3.17 -27.88
CA ILE A 446 10.78 2.87 -26.87
C ILE A 446 11.17 1.60 -26.09
N ALA A 447 11.63 0.55 -26.79
CA ALA A 447 12.04 -0.69 -26.13
C ALA A 447 13.21 -0.47 -25.16
N LYS A 448 14.23 0.30 -25.57
CA LYS A 448 15.37 0.69 -24.72
C LYS A 448 14.92 1.47 -23.48
N GLY A 449 14.01 2.43 -23.65
CA GLY A 449 13.45 3.20 -22.54
C GLY A 449 12.73 2.32 -21.50
N LEU A 450 11.91 1.37 -21.95
CA LEU A 450 11.21 0.45 -21.04
C LEU A 450 12.15 -0.60 -20.42
N ALA A 451 13.13 -1.11 -21.18
CA ALA A 451 14.17 -2.00 -20.68
C ALA A 451 14.92 -1.37 -19.50
N TYR A 452 15.33 -0.12 -19.64
CA TYR A 452 15.96 0.66 -18.57
C TYR A 452 15.07 0.72 -17.31
N LEU A 453 13.78 1.05 -17.46
CA LEU A 453 12.84 1.14 -16.34
C LEU A 453 12.64 -0.20 -15.61
N HIS A 454 12.65 -1.30 -16.35
CA HIS A 454 12.34 -2.65 -15.82
C HIS A 454 13.57 -3.38 -15.26
N HIS A 455 14.76 -3.19 -15.83
CA HIS A 455 15.93 -4.02 -15.52
C HIS A 455 17.14 -3.25 -15.00
N GLU A 456 17.29 -1.97 -15.35
CA GLU A 456 18.46 -1.18 -14.97
C GLU A 456 18.21 -0.29 -13.74
N CYS A 457 16.98 0.17 -13.53
CA CYS A 457 16.60 0.93 -12.34
C CYS A 457 16.73 0.09 -11.05
N LEU A 458 17.18 0.75 -9.97
CA LEU A 458 17.33 0.15 -8.63
C LEU A 458 16.00 -0.35 -8.07
N GLU A 459 14.94 0.43 -8.25
CA GLU A 459 13.54 0.05 -8.02
C GLU A 459 12.90 -0.25 -9.38
N TRP A 460 12.10 -1.32 -9.47
CA TRP A 460 11.37 -1.61 -10.70
C TRP A 460 10.31 -0.53 -10.93
N VAL A 461 10.41 0.17 -12.06
CA VAL A 461 9.46 1.21 -12.47
C VAL A 461 8.54 0.63 -13.54
N ILE A 462 7.25 0.48 -13.25
CA ILE A 462 6.24 0.08 -14.25
C ILE A 462 5.49 1.34 -14.69
N HIS A 463 5.52 1.67 -15.97
CA HIS A 463 4.95 2.90 -16.54
C HIS A 463 3.41 2.93 -16.49
N CYS A 464 2.76 1.79 -16.77
CA CYS A 464 1.30 1.58 -16.76
C CYS A 464 0.46 2.36 -17.80
N ASP A 465 1.03 3.33 -18.51
CA ASP A 465 0.32 4.10 -19.56
C ASP A 465 1.14 4.30 -20.84
N VAL A 466 1.80 3.23 -21.33
CA VAL A 466 2.53 3.28 -22.62
C VAL A 466 1.53 3.32 -23.77
N LYS A 467 1.57 4.40 -24.56
CA LYS A 467 0.69 4.64 -25.72
C LYS A 467 1.28 5.73 -26.63
N PRO A 468 0.85 5.85 -27.90
CA PRO A 468 1.45 6.80 -28.84
C PRO A 468 1.40 8.27 -28.39
N GLU A 469 0.40 8.68 -27.61
CA GLU A 469 0.29 10.05 -27.06
C GLU A 469 1.38 10.36 -26.02
N ASN A 470 1.90 9.33 -25.35
CA ASN A 470 2.91 9.44 -24.30
C ASN A 470 4.33 9.15 -24.84
N ILE A 471 4.50 8.94 -26.14
CA ILE A 471 5.82 8.84 -26.79
C ILE A 471 6.08 10.14 -27.54
N LEU A 472 6.98 10.97 -27.05
CA LEU A 472 7.37 12.22 -27.72
C LEU A 472 8.54 11.98 -28.67
N LEU A 473 8.66 12.80 -29.71
CA LEU A 473 9.70 12.72 -30.72
C LEU A 473 10.56 13.99 -30.69
N ASP A 474 11.85 13.85 -30.48
CA ASP A 474 12.77 14.99 -30.52
C ASP A 474 13.01 15.47 -31.97
N SER A 475 13.82 16.52 -32.13
CA SER A 475 14.21 17.07 -33.43
C SER A 475 14.81 16.05 -34.42
N ASN A 476 15.38 14.94 -33.95
CA ASN A 476 15.96 13.86 -34.74
C ASN A 476 15.03 12.63 -34.86
N PHE A 477 13.75 12.79 -34.50
CA PHE A 477 12.76 11.72 -34.41
C PHE A 477 13.19 10.57 -33.48
N GLU A 478 14.02 10.85 -32.47
CA GLU A 478 14.28 9.89 -31.39
C GLU A 478 13.09 9.87 -30.42
N PRO A 479 12.64 8.68 -29.98
CA PRO A 479 11.52 8.59 -29.06
C PRO A 479 11.95 8.88 -27.62
N LYS A 480 11.08 9.59 -26.90
CA LYS A 480 11.16 9.85 -25.46
C LYS A 480 9.83 9.51 -24.79
N ILE A 481 9.84 8.55 -23.87
CA ILE A 481 8.65 8.16 -23.08
C ILE A 481 8.35 9.25 -22.06
N ALA A 482 7.10 9.69 -22.01
CA ALA A 482 6.58 10.75 -21.15
C ALA A 482 5.38 10.27 -20.31
N ASP A 483 4.97 11.10 -19.34
CA ASP A 483 3.80 10.91 -18.47
C ASP A 483 3.87 9.69 -17.54
N PHE A 484 4.68 9.82 -16.48
CA PHE A 484 4.81 8.83 -15.41
C PHE A 484 3.73 8.97 -14.32
N GLY A 485 2.63 9.69 -14.60
CA GLY A 485 1.58 9.94 -13.62
C GLY A 485 0.86 8.70 -13.09
N LEU A 486 0.96 7.57 -13.80
CA LEU A 486 0.44 6.26 -13.39
C LEU A 486 1.54 5.25 -13.04
N ALA A 487 2.80 5.70 -13.00
CA ALA A 487 3.93 4.81 -12.77
C ALA A 487 3.92 4.22 -11.35
N LYS A 488 4.47 3.02 -11.21
CA LYS A 488 4.54 2.28 -9.94
C LYS A 488 5.94 1.80 -9.66
N LEU A 489 6.38 2.02 -8.42
CA LEU A 489 7.68 1.61 -7.90
C LEU A 489 7.54 0.30 -7.11
N PHE A 490 8.37 -0.68 -7.44
CA PHE A 490 8.45 -1.96 -6.73
C PHE A 490 9.88 -2.24 -6.26
N GLN A 491 10.04 -2.66 -5.01
CA GLN A 491 11.33 -3.13 -4.48
C GLN A 491 11.60 -4.57 -4.93
N ARG A 492 12.81 -4.82 -5.45
CA ARG A 492 13.24 -6.18 -5.84
C ARG A 492 13.21 -7.11 -4.62
N GLY A 493 12.32 -8.09 -4.61
CA GLY A 493 12.17 -9.09 -3.54
C GLY A 493 11.01 -8.87 -2.56
N GLY A 494 10.19 -7.83 -2.74
CA GLY A 494 8.96 -7.63 -1.97
C GLY A 494 7.78 -8.45 -2.52
N LEU A 495 6.88 -8.92 -1.65
CA LEU A 495 5.63 -9.56 -2.04
C LEU A 495 4.77 -8.58 -2.87
N ASN A 496 4.37 -9.02 -4.07
CA ASN A 496 3.54 -8.26 -5.03
C ASN A 496 2.27 -7.71 -4.35
N ALA A 497 2.22 -6.40 -4.11
CA ALA A 497 1.05 -5.74 -3.51
C ALA A 497 0.01 -5.40 -4.58
N VAL A 498 -1.23 -5.85 -4.32
CA VAL A 498 -2.43 -5.54 -5.11
C VAL A 498 -2.73 -4.03 -5.00
N SER A 499 -2.78 -3.35 -6.15
CA SER A 499 -3.18 -1.95 -6.26
C SER A 499 -4.69 -1.79 -6.01
N SER A 500 -5.11 -0.77 -5.26
CA SER A 500 -6.52 -0.52 -4.91
C SER A 500 -7.37 0.08 -6.04
N HIS A 501 -6.76 0.63 -7.10
CA HIS A 501 -7.48 1.18 -8.26
C HIS A 501 -6.81 0.83 -9.60
N ILE A 502 -7.59 0.34 -10.56
CA ILE A 502 -7.17 0.13 -11.97
C ILE A 502 -7.14 1.49 -12.66
N ARG A 503 -5.99 1.89 -13.20
CA ARG A 503 -5.81 3.10 -14.00
C ARG A 503 -4.92 2.80 -15.21
N GLY A 504 -5.30 3.30 -16.38
CA GLY A 504 -4.59 3.07 -17.64
C GLY A 504 -5.50 3.34 -18.85
N THR A 505 -4.93 3.40 -20.04
CA THR A 505 -5.69 3.68 -21.26
C THR A 505 -6.29 2.40 -21.86
N LYS A 506 -7.64 2.35 -21.98
CA LYS A 506 -8.36 1.23 -22.61
C LYS A 506 -7.84 0.99 -24.03
N GLY A 507 -7.59 -0.28 -24.37
CA GLY A 507 -6.96 -0.68 -25.64
C GLY A 507 -5.47 -0.99 -25.51
N TYR A 508 -4.77 -0.34 -24.57
CA TYR A 508 -3.35 -0.58 -24.28
C TYR A 508 -3.11 -1.39 -22.99
N MET A 509 -4.13 -1.51 -22.14
CA MET A 509 -4.03 -2.29 -20.89
C MET A 509 -3.97 -3.79 -21.16
N ALA A 510 -3.02 -4.46 -20.50
CA ALA A 510 -2.94 -5.91 -20.46
C ALA A 510 -4.20 -6.53 -19.81
N PRO A 511 -4.62 -7.75 -20.21
CA PRO A 511 -5.80 -8.42 -19.67
C PRO A 511 -5.78 -8.54 -18.15
N GLU A 512 -4.65 -8.95 -17.56
CA GLU A 512 -4.53 -9.08 -16.11
C GLU A 512 -4.64 -7.74 -15.38
N TRP A 513 -4.21 -6.65 -16.01
CA TRP A 513 -4.32 -5.31 -15.44
C TRP A 513 -5.76 -4.81 -15.49
N ALA A 514 -6.44 -5.01 -16.62
CA ALA A 514 -7.85 -4.68 -16.79
C ALA A 514 -8.78 -5.49 -15.86
N LEU A 515 -8.36 -6.70 -15.45
CA LEU A 515 -9.09 -7.57 -14.52
C LEU A 515 -8.73 -7.36 -13.03
N ASN A 516 -7.95 -6.32 -12.71
CA ASN A 516 -7.50 -6.02 -11.35
C ASN A 516 -6.68 -7.15 -10.68
N LEU A 517 -5.96 -7.94 -11.47
CA LEU A 517 -5.06 -8.96 -10.95
C LEU A 517 -3.70 -8.34 -10.60
N SER A 518 -2.85 -9.09 -9.89
CA SER A 518 -1.48 -8.65 -9.62
C SER A 518 -0.74 -8.36 -10.93
N ILE A 519 -0.04 -7.23 -10.99
CA ILE A 519 0.72 -6.82 -12.18
C ILE A 519 2.22 -7.01 -11.99
N THR A 520 2.91 -7.07 -13.12
CA THR A 520 4.37 -7.10 -13.23
C THR A 520 4.77 -6.20 -14.39
N ALA A 521 6.06 -6.00 -14.64
CA ALA A 521 6.56 -5.28 -15.82
C ALA A 521 5.97 -5.77 -17.16
N LYS A 522 5.43 -7.00 -17.21
CA LYS A 522 4.74 -7.57 -18.38
C LYS A 522 3.50 -6.80 -18.83
N VAL A 523 2.94 -5.90 -18.02
CA VAL A 523 1.83 -5.03 -18.46
C VAL A 523 2.32 -3.97 -19.44
N ASP A 524 3.50 -3.38 -19.20
CA ASP A 524 4.12 -2.44 -20.12
C ASP A 524 4.58 -3.14 -21.41
N VAL A 525 5.03 -4.40 -21.31
CA VAL A 525 5.37 -5.23 -22.49
C VAL A 525 4.14 -5.39 -23.40
N TYR A 526 2.97 -5.65 -22.82
CA TYR A 526 1.73 -5.73 -23.59
C TYR A 526 1.40 -4.40 -24.26
N SER A 527 1.46 -3.29 -23.51
CA SER A 527 1.20 -1.95 -24.06
C SER A 527 2.19 -1.59 -25.16
N TYR A 528 3.47 -1.94 -25.02
CA TYR A 528 4.49 -1.81 -26.06
C TYR A 528 4.14 -2.62 -27.30
N GLY A 529 3.69 -3.88 -27.14
CA GLY A 529 3.25 -4.72 -28.26
C GLY A 529 2.12 -4.08 -29.07
N VAL A 530 1.13 -3.48 -28.39
CA VAL A 530 0.05 -2.72 -29.05
C VAL A 530 0.63 -1.55 -29.84
N VAL A 531 1.48 -0.72 -29.23
CA VAL A 531 2.14 0.41 -29.91
C VAL A 531 2.98 -0.04 -31.10
N LEU A 532 3.71 -1.15 -30.97
CA LEU A 532 4.56 -1.70 -32.03
C LEU A 532 3.73 -2.12 -33.25
N LEU A 533 2.60 -2.80 -33.03
CA LEU A 533 1.69 -3.20 -34.11
C LEU A 533 1.00 -1.99 -34.75
N GLU A 534 0.67 -0.95 -33.96
CA GLU A 534 0.20 0.33 -34.50
C GLU A 534 1.28 1.05 -35.32
N ILE A 535 2.56 0.99 -34.92
CA ILE A 535 3.70 1.52 -35.69
C ILE A 535 3.80 0.82 -37.05
N VAL A 536 3.69 -0.52 -37.06
CA VAL A 536 3.72 -1.34 -38.28
C VAL A 536 2.56 -0.98 -39.22
N LYS A 537 1.32 -0.94 -38.69
CA LYS A 537 0.12 -0.77 -39.52
C LYS A 537 -0.22 0.69 -39.85
N GLY A 538 0.26 1.65 -39.07
CA GLY A 538 -0.01 3.08 -39.25
C GLY A 538 -1.45 3.50 -38.97
N ILE A 539 -2.23 2.67 -38.26
CA ILE A 539 -3.61 2.94 -37.85
C ILE A 539 -3.80 2.58 -36.38
N ARG A 540 -4.85 3.12 -35.77
CA ARG A 540 -5.16 2.93 -34.36
C ARG A 540 -5.94 1.64 -34.13
N LEU A 541 -5.21 0.54 -33.94
CA LEU A 541 -5.76 -0.81 -33.66
C LEU A 541 -6.46 -0.91 -32.29
N SER A 542 -6.21 0.05 -31.39
CA SER A 542 -6.79 0.12 -30.05
C SER A 542 -8.25 0.61 -30.01
N ASN A 543 -8.75 1.22 -31.09
CA ASN A 543 -10.14 1.68 -31.16
C ASN A 543 -11.11 0.50 -31.32
N ARG A 544 -12.21 0.51 -30.58
CA ARG A 544 -13.36 -0.35 -30.90
C ARG A 544 -14.13 0.33 -32.01
N VAL A 545 -14.36 -0.38 -33.12
CA VAL A 545 -15.31 0.04 -34.14
C VAL A 545 -16.64 0.29 -33.42
N VAL A 546 -17.13 1.52 -33.52
CA VAL A 546 -18.53 1.83 -33.28
C VAL A 546 -19.11 1.89 -34.68
N GLU A 547 -19.70 0.79 -35.15
CA GLU A 547 -20.80 0.79 -36.12
C GLU A 547 -21.22 -0.65 -36.45
N ASN A 548 -22.21 -1.12 -35.68
CA ASN A 548 -23.22 -2.13 -36.03
C ASN A 548 -22.79 -3.61 -36.18
N ALA A 549 -23.54 -4.42 -35.42
CA ALA A 549 -23.79 -5.86 -35.55
C ALA A 549 -22.85 -6.84 -34.82
N GLU A 550 -23.47 -7.58 -33.90
CA GLU A 550 -23.26 -8.99 -33.54
C GLU A 550 -21.85 -9.58 -33.81
N GLU A 551 -21.10 -9.82 -32.72
CA GLU A 551 -19.76 -10.44 -32.68
C GLU A 551 -18.58 -9.58 -33.18
N GLU A 552 -18.46 -8.34 -32.74
CA GLU A 552 -17.26 -7.51 -33.02
C GLU A 552 -16.04 -7.92 -32.18
N GLU A 553 -15.20 -8.78 -32.77
CA GLU A 553 -13.82 -8.98 -32.33
C GLU A 553 -13.04 -7.66 -32.42
N ALA A 554 -12.36 -7.27 -31.34
CA ALA A 554 -11.52 -6.07 -31.33
C ALA A 554 -10.50 -6.11 -32.48
N GLU A 555 -10.32 -4.99 -33.18
CA GLU A 555 -9.47 -4.88 -34.38
C GLU A 555 -8.06 -5.45 -34.14
N MET A 556 -7.48 -5.18 -32.96
CA MET A 556 -6.22 -5.78 -32.52
C MET A 556 -6.24 -7.32 -32.50
N LYS A 557 -7.29 -7.94 -31.96
CA LYS A 557 -7.42 -9.41 -31.90
C LYS A 557 -7.53 -10.01 -33.30
N ARG A 558 -8.31 -9.35 -34.16
CA ARG A 558 -8.44 -9.72 -35.57
C ARG A 558 -7.09 -9.62 -36.29
N PHE A 559 -6.34 -8.53 -36.09
CA PHE A 559 -5.02 -8.31 -36.67
C PHE A 559 -4.04 -9.40 -36.25
N VAL A 560 -3.91 -9.67 -34.95
CA VAL A 560 -3.03 -10.72 -34.40
C VAL A 560 -3.40 -12.11 -34.93
N ARG A 561 -4.70 -12.43 -35.02
CA ARG A 561 -5.17 -13.72 -35.55
C ARG A 561 -4.80 -13.88 -37.02
N ILE A 562 -5.01 -12.85 -37.84
CA ILE A 562 -4.67 -12.87 -39.28
C ILE A 562 -3.16 -13.03 -39.44
N ALA A 563 -2.36 -12.24 -38.72
CA ALA A 563 -0.91 -12.30 -38.79
C ALA A 563 -0.37 -13.69 -38.40
N ARG A 564 -0.85 -14.27 -37.29
CA ARG A 564 -0.47 -15.64 -36.88
C ARG A 564 -0.81 -16.69 -37.94
N ARG A 565 -2.01 -16.61 -38.52
CA ARG A 565 -2.43 -17.54 -39.58
C ARG A 565 -1.51 -17.43 -40.80
N LYS A 566 -1.22 -16.22 -41.26
CA LYS A 566 -0.36 -15.99 -42.43
C LYS A 566 1.07 -16.47 -42.20
N ILE A 567 1.63 -16.21 -41.01
CA ILE A 567 2.95 -16.72 -40.61
C ILE A 567 2.96 -18.25 -40.61
N GLN A 568 1.93 -18.90 -40.07
CA GLN A 568 1.84 -20.35 -39.98
C GLN A 568 1.63 -21.03 -41.34
N CYS A 569 0.87 -20.40 -42.25
CA CYS A 569 0.61 -20.91 -43.59
C CYS A 569 1.77 -20.69 -44.56
N GLY A 570 2.78 -19.88 -44.19
CA GLY A 570 3.91 -19.57 -45.06
C GLY A 570 3.49 -18.89 -46.36
N GLU A 571 2.47 -18.03 -46.31
CA GLU A 571 2.03 -17.25 -47.49
C GLU A 571 3.18 -16.38 -48.01
N ASP A 572 3.44 -16.39 -49.32
CA ASP A 572 4.34 -15.42 -49.94
C ASP A 572 3.76 -14.00 -49.78
N GLU A 573 4.62 -12.99 -49.60
CA GLU A 573 4.21 -11.57 -49.47
C GLU A 573 3.22 -11.23 -48.33
N TRP A 574 3.15 -12.08 -47.29
CA TRP A 574 2.23 -11.83 -46.18
C TRP A 574 2.50 -10.54 -45.40
N ILE A 575 3.75 -10.06 -45.41
CA ILE A 575 4.18 -8.91 -44.62
C ILE A 575 3.68 -7.59 -45.23
N GLU A 576 3.61 -7.50 -46.55
CA GLU A 576 3.05 -6.37 -47.29
C GLU A 576 1.60 -6.08 -46.86
N ASP A 577 0.78 -7.12 -46.72
CA ASP A 577 -0.62 -7.00 -46.27
C ASP A 577 -0.74 -6.50 -44.82
N MET A 578 0.27 -6.78 -43.99
CA MET A 578 0.28 -6.41 -42.58
C MET A 578 0.80 -4.99 -42.34
N LEU A 579 1.46 -4.38 -43.32
CA LEU A 579 2.07 -3.06 -43.19
C LEU A 579 1.10 -1.93 -43.54
N ASP A 580 1.51 -0.71 -43.19
CA ASP A 580 0.87 0.53 -43.61
C ASP A 580 0.98 0.69 -45.14
N PRO A 581 -0.13 0.71 -45.89
CA PRO A 581 -0.10 0.83 -47.35
C PRO A 581 0.60 2.11 -47.83
N ARG A 582 0.65 3.15 -47.01
CA ARG A 582 1.32 4.43 -47.32
C ARG A 582 2.84 4.31 -47.41
N LEU A 583 3.43 3.19 -46.97
CA LEU A 583 4.86 2.93 -47.12
C LEU A 583 5.24 2.59 -48.57
N GLU A 584 4.28 2.21 -49.43
CA GLU A 584 4.49 1.96 -50.86
C GLU A 584 5.68 1.00 -51.15
N GLY A 585 5.87 -0.02 -50.31
CA GLY A 585 6.97 -0.99 -50.44
C GLY A 585 8.33 -0.52 -49.90
N GLN A 586 8.44 0.69 -49.37
CA GLN A 586 9.69 1.26 -48.83
C GLN A 586 9.91 0.83 -47.37
N PHE A 587 10.25 -0.43 -47.15
CA PHE A 587 10.56 -0.97 -45.82
C PHE A 587 11.60 -2.11 -45.87
N GLY A 588 12.33 -2.28 -44.78
CA GLY A 588 13.22 -3.44 -44.61
C GLY A 588 12.42 -4.68 -44.26
N ARG A 589 12.36 -5.68 -45.15
CA ARG A 589 11.54 -6.89 -44.97
C ARG A 589 11.88 -7.65 -43.68
N ASN A 590 13.17 -7.83 -43.36
CA ASN A 590 13.61 -8.51 -42.13
C ASN A 590 13.17 -7.74 -40.88
N GLN A 591 13.36 -6.41 -40.88
CA GLN A 591 12.92 -5.53 -39.79
C GLN A 591 11.40 -5.62 -39.59
N ALA A 592 10.63 -5.57 -40.68
CA ALA A 592 9.17 -5.62 -40.63
C ALA A 592 8.65 -6.95 -40.07
N THR A 593 9.19 -8.06 -40.58
CA THR A 593 8.87 -9.40 -40.07
C THR A 593 9.15 -9.48 -38.57
N LYS A 594 10.33 -9.03 -38.13
CA LYS A 594 10.70 -9.08 -36.71
C LYS A 594 9.79 -8.21 -35.84
N MET A 595 9.47 -6.99 -36.27
CA MET A 595 8.54 -6.11 -35.53
C MET A 595 7.16 -6.74 -35.36
N VAL A 596 6.63 -7.42 -36.37
CA VAL A 596 5.34 -8.12 -36.28
C VAL A 596 5.42 -9.32 -35.33
N GLU A 597 6.45 -10.16 -35.45
CA GLU A 597 6.68 -11.32 -34.57
C GLU A 597 6.80 -10.90 -33.10
N VAL A 598 7.61 -9.87 -32.84
CA VAL A 598 7.82 -9.29 -31.51
C VAL A 598 6.51 -8.69 -30.99
N GLY A 599 5.79 -7.93 -31.80
CA GLY A 599 4.53 -7.32 -31.42
C GLY A 599 3.48 -8.37 -31.02
N ILE A 600 3.33 -9.44 -31.81
CA ILE A 600 2.43 -10.57 -31.50
C ILE A 600 2.83 -11.26 -30.19
N SER A 601 4.14 -11.50 -29.99
CA SER A 601 4.65 -12.13 -28.76
C SER A 601 4.44 -11.26 -27.52
N CYS A 602 4.52 -9.92 -27.68
CA CYS A 602 4.28 -8.96 -26.61
C CYS A 602 2.81 -8.90 -26.18
N VAL A 603 1.85 -9.14 -27.09
CA VAL A 603 0.40 -9.08 -26.82
C VAL A 603 -0.23 -10.43 -26.46
N GLU A 604 0.57 -11.43 -26.09
CA GLU A 604 0.06 -12.72 -25.61
C GLU A 604 -0.87 -12.55 -24.39
N GLU A 605 -1.99 -13.27 -24.36
CA GLU A 605 -2.93 -13.25 -23.23
C GLU A 605 -2.25 -13.76 -21.94
N ASP A 606 -1.41 -14.79 -22.05
CA ASP A 606 -0.59 -15.29 -20.95
C ASP A 606 0.69 -14.45 -20.80
N ARG A 607 0.75 -13.66 -19.71
CA ARG A 607 1.92 -12.83 -19.35
C ARG A 607 3.24 -13.57 -19.23
N ASN A 608 3.22 -14.88 -18.97
CA ASN A 608 4.45 -15.67 -18.86
C ASN A 608 5.07 -15.96 -20.23
N LYS A 609 4.25 -15.95 -21.30
CA LYS A 609 4.72 -16.12 -22.69
C LYS A 609 5.27 -14.85 -23.30
N ARG A 610 4.91 -13.68 -22.75
CA ARG A 610 5.44 -12.39 -23.20
C ARG A 610 6.95 -12.32 -22.93
N PRO A 611 7.76 -11.80 -23.86
CA PRO A 611 9.20 -11.59 -23.62
C PRO A 611 9.43 -10.51 -22.52
N THR A 612 10.68 -10.37 -22.07
CA THR A 612 11.10 -9.20 -21.29
C THR A 612 11.49 -8.06 -22.23
N MET A 613 11.45 -6.81 -21.76
CA MET A 613 11.88 -5.68 -22.60
C MET A 613 13.35 -5.76 -23.02
N ASP A 614 14.24 -6.31 -22.18
CA ASP A 614 15.64 -6.58 -22.56
C ASP A 614 15.73 -7.55 -23.74
N SER A 615 14.94 -8.63 -23.70
CA SER A 615 14.86 -9.60 -24.80
C SER A 615 14.29 -8.97 -26.06
N VAL A 616 13.28 -8.09 -25.94
CA VAL A 616 12.73 -7.32 -27.05
C VAL A 616 13.78 -6.42 -27.70
N VAL A 617 14.58 -5.71 -26.90
CA VAL A 617 15.67 -4.87 -27.40
C VAL A 617 16.67 -5.71 -28.19
N GLN A 618 17.12 -6.85 -27.65
CA GLN A 618 18.05 -7.75 -28.34
C GLN A 618 17.49 -8.24 -29.69
N MET A 619 16.24 -8.74 -29.70
CA MET A 619 15.59 -9.23 -30.92
C MET A 619 15.48 -8.16 -32.03
N LEU A 620 15.29 -6.89 -31.67
CA LEU A 620 15.20 -5.80 -32.66
C LEU A 620 16.58 -5.31 -33.12
N LEU A 621 17.58 -5.28 -32.23
CA LEU A 621 18.95 -4.88 -32.56
C LEU A 621 19.64 -5.87 -33.51
N GLU A 622 19.39 -7.16 -33.36
CA GLU A 622 19.89 -8.19 -34.29
C GLU A 622 19.54 -7.87 -35.76
N CYS A 623 18.36 -7.28 -36.00
CA CYS A 623 17.93 -6.87 -37.34
C CYS A 623 18.49 -5.51 -37.79
N GLU A 624 18.99 -4.68 -36.87
CA GLU A 624 19.65 -3.40 -37.20
C GLU A 624 21.05 -3.66 -37.76
N GLU A 625 21.79 -4.60 -37.16
CA GLU A 625 23.16 -4.95 -37.55
C GLU A 625 23.22 -5.61 -38.93
N GLU A 626 22.26 -6.49 -39.26
CA GLU A 626 22.17 -7.11 -40.59
C GLU A 626 21.96 -6.10 -41.72
N SER A 627 21.24 -5.01 -41.45
CA SER A 627 20.93 -3.98 -42.46
C SER A 627 22.08 -3.00 -42.73
N ASN A 628 23.10 -2.94 -41.86
CA ASN A 628 24.29 -2.10 -42.03
C ASN A 628 25.44 -2.83 -42.74
N ILE A 629 25.32 -4.15 -42.96
CA ILE A 629 26.31 -5.00 -43.62
C ILE A 629 25.99 -5.21 -45.11
N GLN A 630 24.80 -4.78 -45.55
CA GLN A 630 24.31 -4.77 -46.93
C GLN A 630 24.32 -3.35 -47.50
#